data_AF-A0A7W1XQD1-F1
#
_entry.id   AF-A0A7W1XQD1-F1
#
_cell.length_a   1.000
_cell.length_b   1.000
_cell.length_c   1.000
_cell.angle_alpha   90.00
_cell.angle_beta   90.00
_cell.angle_gamma   90.00
#
_symmetry.space_group_name_H-M   'P 1'
#
loop_
_entity.id
_entity.type
_entity.pdbx_description
1 polymer ?
#
loop_
_entity_poly.entity_id
_entity_poly.type
_entity_poly.pdbx_seq_one_letter_code
_entity_poly.pdbx_strand_id
1 'polypeptide(L)'
;KWINNRNIPSFAQSFVRSGNSAAMTAPKRVGDTPFGQWLQKFAAEGGGSRETISSITVRAMEFEEGLEEHLIRGEGIGKGKKGVIGAHNMDEFYHTLKETGININDLIISKEQHPKFPGLYNIKYKIPALTYDKSGNLVSSGQFKVIKLPKTVYDPKVYLDQQIIQWGKEAMREGIDANRIKRGVVEGYSRNGMKFAGRLSDKGKIKIFYPVF
;
A
#
# COMPACT_ATOMS: atom_id res chain seq x y z
N LYS A 1 69.24 -22.17 25.49
CA LYS A 1 69.27 -20.84 26.14
C LYS A 1 68.30 -19.93 25.36
N TRP A 2 67.36 -19.26 26.05
CA TRP A 2 66.39 -18.22 25.59
C TRP A 2 65.17 -18.73 24.81
N ILE A 3 63.89 -18.58 25.20
CA ILE A 3 63.02 -17.56 25.86
C ILE A 3 62.54 -16.41 24.94
N ASN A 4 61.20 -16.39 24.78
CA ASN A 4 60.20 -15.35 24.49
C ASN A 4 60.56 -13.87 24.20
N ASN A 5 59.65 -13.29 23.39
CA ASN A 5 58.88 -12.03 23.59
C ASN A 5 59.24 -10.76 22.78
N ARG A 6 58.24 -10.30 22.01
CA ARG A 6 57.66 -8.94 21.86
C ARG A 6 58.52 -7.69 21.46
N ASN A 7 58.00 -7.03 20.41
CA ASN A 7 57.68 -5.59 20.22
C ASN A 7 58.72 -4.53 19.75
N ILE A 8 58.42 -3.93 18.56
CA ILE A 8 58.19 -2.50 18.17
C ILE A 8 59.36 -1.49 18.39
N PRO A 9 59.81 -0.60 17.43
CA PRO A 9 59.03 0.57 16.90
C PRO A 9 59.36 1.09 15.45
N SER A 10 58.39 1.63 14.69
CA SER A 10 58.02 3.06 14.46
C SER A 10 58.92 3.90 13.53
N PHE A 11 58.36 4.51 12.46
CA PHE A 11 58.17 5.98 12.25
C PHE A 11 58.23 6.46 10.77
N ALA A 12 57.36 7.45 10.46
CA ALA A 12 57.37 8.48 9.38
C ALA A 12 57.25 8.06 7.88
N GLN A 13 56.16 8.45 7.17
CA GLN A 13 55.98 9.69 6.35
C GLN A 13 56.95 9.77 5.14
N SER A 14 56.61 10.12 3.90
CA SER A 14 55.41 10.51 3.13
C SER A 14 55.90 10.74 1.68
N PHE A 15 55.08 10.54 0.62
CA PHE A 15 54.94 11.42 -0.57
C PHE A 15 54.09 10.77 -1.70
N VAL A 16 52.83 11.22 -1.78
CA VAL A 16 52.09 11.78 -2.93
C VAL A 16 52.04 11.08 -4.32
N ARG A 17 50.77 10.86 -4.73
CA ARG A 17 50.10 10.87 -6.08
C ARG A 17 50.18 9.64 -7.00
N SER A 18 49.05 8.93 -7.09
CA SER A 18 48.00 9.04 -8.12
C SER A 18 46.95 7.97 -7.77
N GLY A 19 45.63 8.09 -7.87
CA GLY A 19 44.74 8.96 -8.62
C GLY A 19 43.61 8.05 -9.14
N ASN A 20 42.45 8.09 -8.46
CA ASN A 20 41.15 7.43 -8.74
C ASN A 20 40.78 6.20 -7.89
N SER A 21 40.44 6.45 -6.62
CA SER A 21 39.50 5.63 -5.85
C SER A 21 38.07 6.14 -6.07
N ALA A 22 37.19 5.24 -6.48
CA ALA A 22 35.77 5.47 -6.61
C ALA A 22 35.21 6.12 -5.34
N ALA A 23 34.59 7.29 -5.50
CA ALA A 23 33.91 7.99 -4.43
C ALA A 23 32.78 7.08 -3.90
N MET A 24 32.97 6.56 -2.68
CA MET A 24 31.86 6.04 -1.89
C MET A 24 30.90 7.21 -1.64
N THR A 25 29.82 7.24 -2.42
CA THR A 25 28.76 8.23 -2.26
C THR A 25 28.13 8.11 -0.87
N ALA A 26 28.09 9.22 -0.14
CA ALA A 26 27.45 9.34 1.16
C ALA A 26 26.01 8.78 1.15
N PRO A 27 25.47 8.32 2.30
CA PRO A 27 24.07 7.88 2.38
C PRO A 27 23.15 9.04 1.96
N LYS A 28 22.30 8.80 0.96
CA LYS A 28 21.33 9.78 0.45
C LYS A 28 20.48 10.27 1.61
N ARG A 29 20.50 11.58 1.88
CA ARG A 29 19.58 12.19 2.85
C ARG A 29 18.18 12.13 2.24
N VAL A 30 17.13 12.11 3.07
CA VAL A 30 15.73 12.08 2.58
C VAL A 30 15.47 13.20 1.55
N GLY A 31 16.15 14.35 1.70
CA GLY A 31 16.14 15.48 0.77
C GLY A 31 16.66 15.21 -0.65
N ASP A 32 17.51 14.20 -0.83
CA ASP A 32 18.14 13.87 -2.13
C ASP A 32 17.29 12.89 -2.96
N THR A 33 16.18 12.44 -2.41
CA THR A 33 15.22 11.61 -3.12
C THR A 33 14.27 12.49 -3.94
N PRO A 34 13.67 11.96 -5.02
CA PRO A 34 12.60 12.67 -5.74
C PRO A 34 11.45 13.15 -4.81
N PHE A 35 11.24 12.46 -3.68
CA PHE A 35 10.30 12.84 -2.64
C PHE A 35 10.78 14.02 -1.77
N GLY A 36 12.05 14.02 -1.36
CA GLY A 36 12.66 15.13 -0.63
C GLY A 36 12.72 16.41 -1.44
N GLN A 37 13.01 16.31 -2.74
CA GLN A 37 13.00 17.43 -3.67
C GLN A 37 11.57 17.98 -3.88
N TRP A 38 10.58 17.09 -3.95
CA TRP A 38 9.17 17.48 -4.03
C TRP A 38 8.69 18.21 -2.76
N LEU A 39 9.02 17.71 -1.56
CA LEU A 39 8.67 18.38 -0.30
C LEU A 39 9.29 19.78 -0.19
N GLN A 40 10.55 19.93 -0.60
CA GLN A 40 11.22 21.23 -0.60
C GLN A 40 10.58 22.20 -1.60
N LYS A 41 10.21 21.71 -2.80
CA LYS A 41 9.51 22.52 -3.81
C LYS A 41 8.12 22.98 -3.33
N PHE A 42 7.37 22.10 -2.64
CA PHE A 42 6.08 22.45 -2.03
C PHE A 42 6.19 23.51 -0.94
N ALA A 43 7.20 23.43 -0.09
CA ALA A 43 7.44 24.42 0.97
C ALA A 43 7.90 25.78 0.40
N ALA A 44 8.62 25.78 -0.72
CA ALA A 44 9.12 26.98 -1.38
C ALA A 44 8.05 27.73 -2.21
N GLU A 45 7.05 27.02 -2.76
CA GLU A 45 6.01 27.59 -3.62
C GLU A 45 4.75 28.04 -2.84
N GLY A 46 4.67 27.77 -1.53
CA GLY A 46 3.49 27.98 -0.69
C GLY A 46 3.33 29.36 -0.04
N GLY A 47 3.75 30.45 -0.69
CA GLY A 47 3.60 31.80 -0.16
C GLY A 47 3.26 32.83 -1.24
N GLY A 48 1.97 33.05 -1.55
CA GLY A 48 1.57 34.17 -2.40
C GLY A 48 0.11 34.21 -2.88
N SER A 49 -0.64 35.16 -2.33
CA SER A 49 -1.87 35.84 -2.83
C SER A 49 -3.21 35.10 -2.95
N ARG A 50 -4.19 35.64 -2.21
CA ARG A 50 -5.64 35.40 -2.32
C ARG A 50 -6.19 36.20 -3.50
N GLU A 51 -6.76 35.56 -4.51
CA GLU A 51 -7.96 36.04 -5.22
C GLU A 51 -8.79 34.86 -5.76
N THR A 52 -10.09 34.93 -5.45
CA THR A 52 -11.29 34.18 -5.82
C THR A 52 -11.17 33.02 -6.84
N ILE A 53 -10.85 31.82 -6.36
CA ILE A 53 -11.26 30.56 -7.00
C ILE A 53 -12.41 29.98 -6.18
N SER A 54 -13.59 29.92 -6.79
CA SER A 54 -14.82 29.25 -6.37
C SER A 54 -14.59 28.08 -5.40
N SER A 55 -14.79 28.33 -4.10
CA SER A 55 -15.27 27.47 -2.98
C SER A 55 -15.05 25.94 -2.95
N ILE A 56 -14.16 25.37 -3.77
CA ILE A 56 -13.54 24.06 -3.56
C ILE A 56 -12.13 24.39 -3.10
N THR A 57 -12.05 24.84 -1.85
CA THR A 57 -10.81 24.99 -1.10
C THR A 57 -9.92 23.81 -1.42
N VAL A 58 -8.66 24.07 -1.81
CA VAL A 58 -7.55 23.11 -1.69
C VAL A 58 -7.46 22.74 -0.21
N ARG A 59 -8.35 21.86 0.25
CA ARG A 59 -8.20 21.21 1.54
C ARG A 59 -6.94 20.40 1.37
N ALA A 60 -5.96 20.61 2.25
CA ALA A 60 -4.89 19.64 2.41
C ALA A 60 -5.56 18.25 2.43
N MET A 61 -5.17 17.36 1.53
CA MET A 61 -5.80 16.05 1.45
C MET A 61 -5.53 15.31 2.75
N GLU A 62 -6.58 15.12 3.53
CA GLU A 62 -6.52 14.39 4.78
C GLU A 62 -6.97 12.94 4.57
N PHE A 63 -6.25 12.03 5.21
CA PHE A 63 -6.56 10.60 5.24
C PHE A 63 -7.02 10.24 6.66
N GLU A 64 -7.98 9.32 6.78
CA GLU A 64 -8.35 8.80 8.09
C GLU A 64 -7.25 7.89 8.66
N GLU A 65 -7.16 7.87 9.99
CA GLU A 65 -6.31 6.93 10.70
C GLU A 65 -6.76 5.48 10.43
N GLY A 66 -5.81 4.55 10.34
CA GLY A 66 -6.09 3.14 10.06
C GLY A 66 -6.34 2.80 8.58
N LEU A 67 -6.35 3.78 7.67
CA LEU A 67 -6.50 3.50 6.23
C LEU A 67 -5.43 2.54 5.69
N GLU A 68 -4.18 2.72 6.10
CA GLU A 68 -3.05 1.91 5.61
C GLU A 68 -3.16 0.48 6.11
N GLU A 69 -3.58 0.34 7.36
CA GLU A 69 -3.87 -0.95 7.99
C GLU A 69 -5.00 -1.68 7.25
N HIS A 70 -6.10 -0.99 6.91
CA HIS A 70 -7.19 -1.57 6.11
C HIS A 70 -6.74 -2.02 4.72
N LEU A 71 -5.83 -1.27 4.09
CA LEU A 71 -5.27 -1.62 2.79
C LEU A 71 -4.42 -2.89 2.89
N ILE A 72 -3.61 -3.04 3.93
CA ILE A 72 -2.68 -4.15 4.08
C ILE A 72 -3.36 -5.37 4.70
N ARG A 73 -3.90 -5.24 5.91
CA ARG A 73 -4.41 -6.35 6.73
C ARG A 73 -5.86 -6.68 6.46
N GLY A 74 -6.23 -7.90 6.79
CA GLY A 74 -7.62 -8.33 6.82
C GLY A 74 -8.34 -7.90 8.09
N GLU A 75 -9.50 -7.28 7.93
CA GLU A 75 -10.43 -7.02 9.05
C GLU A 75 -11.43 -8.17 9.22
N GLY A 76 -11.16 -9.31 8.61
CA GLY A 76 -11.92 -10.56 8.69
C GLY A 76 -13.00 -10.74 7.62
N ILE A 77 -13.76 -11.83 7.79
CA ILE A 77 -14.78 -12.38 6.87
C ILE A 77 -15.99 -12.89 7.64
N GLY A 78 -17.09 -13.19 6.95
CA GLY A 78 -18.29 -13.81 7.56
C GLY A 78 -19.50 -12.89 7.67
N LYS A 79 -20.29 -13.04 8.74
CA LYS A 79 -21.63 -12.41 8.88
C LYS A 79 -21.58 -10.89 8.68
N GLY A 80 -22.51 -10.37 7.87
CA GLY A 80 -22.61 -8.95 7.53
C GLY A 80 -21.55 -8.44 6.55
N LYS A 81 -20.49 -9.21 6.28
CA LYS A 81 -19.42 -8.84 5.35
C LYS A 81 -19.75 -9.34 3.94
N LYS A 82 -19.32 -8.56 2.94
CA LYS A 82 -19.54 -8.86 1.52
C LYS A 82 -18.41 -9.68 0.90
N GLY A 83 -17.51 -10.22 1.73
CA GLY A 83 -16.27 -10.88 1.36
C GLY A 83 -15.20 -10.58 2.41
N VAL A 84 -13.92 -10.76 2.05
CA VAL A 84 -12.77 -10.28 2.83
C VAL A 84 -12.79 -8.75 2.84
N ILE A 85 -12.79 -8.17 4.03
CA ILE A 85 -12.71 -6.71 4.24
C ILE A 85 -11.26 -6.31 4.39
N GLY A 86 -10.84 -5.25 3.71
CA GLY A 86 -9.43 -4.87 3.59
C GLY A 86 -8.62 -5.90 2.80
N ALA A 87 -7.39 -6.16 3.26
CA ALA A 87 -6.47 -7.17 2.75
C ALA A 87 -6.21 -7.09 1.24
N HIS A 88 -5.74 -5.94 0.77
CA HIS A 88 -5.28 -5.80 -0.61
C HIS A 88 -3.83 -6.28 -0.78
N ASN A 89 -3.10 -6.52 0.31
CA ASN A 89 -1.90 -7.36 0.29
C ASN A 89 -2.32 -8.83 0.08
N MET A 90 -1.72 -9.51 -0.90
CA MET A 90 -2.10 -10.87 -1.27
C MET A 90 -1.85 -11.90 -0.15
N ASP A 91 -0.79 -11.75 0.64
CA ASP A 91 -0.47 -12.68 1.73
C ASP A 91 -1.51 -12.54 2.85
N GLU A 92 -1.88 -11.30 3.20
CA GLU A 92 -2.94 -10.99 4.18
C GLU A 92 -4.32 -11.45 3.71
N PHE A 93 -4.60 -11.36 2.41
CA PHE A 93 -5.85 -11.89 1.85
C PHE A 93 -5.95 -13.41 2.05
N TYR A 94 -4.87 -14.14 1.72
CA TYR A 94 -4.83 -15.58 1.93
C TYR A 94 -4.82 -15.95 3.40
N HIS A 95 -4.12 -15.20 4.25
CA HIS A 95 -4.18 -15.35 5.70
C HIS A 95 -5.61 -15.24 6.21
N THR A 96 -6.32 -14.18 5.83
CA THR A 96 -7.73 -13.96 6.22
C THR A 96 -8.62 -15.12 5.77
N LEU A 97 -8.42 -15.66 4.56
CA LEU A 97 -9.21 -16.81 4.10
C LEU A 97 -8.90 -18.10 4.88
N LYS A 98 -7.66 -18.30 5.34
CA LYS A 98 -7.29 -19.46 6.17
C LYS A 98 -8.03 -19.46 7.51
N GLU A 99 -8.43 -18.31 8.04
CA GLU A 99 -9.25 -18.22 9.26
C GLU A 99 -10.61 -18.93 9.14
N THR A 100 -11.07 -19.24 7.92
CA THR A 100 -12.26 -20.09 7.72
C THR A 100 -12.06 -21.55 8.13
N GLY A 101 -10.82 -22.01 8.24
CA GLY A 101 -10.48 -23.42 8.42
C GLY A 101 -10.67 -24.28 7.16
N ILE A 102 -11.08 -23.71 6.02
CA ILE A 102 -11.22 -24.42 4.75
C ILE A 102 -9.89 -24.39 3.98
N ASN A 103 -9.61 -25.47 3.24
CA ASN A 103 -8.47 -25.49 2.32
C ASN A 103 -8.59 -24.35 1.31
N ILE A 104 -7.55 -23.53 1.20
CA ILE A 104 -7.57 -22.33 0.38
C ILE A 104 -7.87 -22.63 -1.10
N ASN A 105 -7.43 -23.78 -1.62
CA ASN A 105 -7.66 -24.16 -3.01
C ASN A 105 -9.14 -24.38 -3.30
N ASP A 106 -9.94 -24.73 -2.30
CA ASP A 106 -11.39 -24.87 -2.44
C ASP A 106 -12.10 -23.50 -2.42
N LEU A 107 -11.44 -22.45 -1.93
CA LEU A 107 -12.02 -21.10 -1.83
C LEU A 107 -11.72 -20.23 -3.05
N ILE A 108 -10.62 -20.49 -3.76
CA ILE A 108 -10.21 -19.72 -4.93
C ILE A 108 -10.87 -20.28 -6.20
N ILE A 109 -11.60 -19.43 -6.91
CA ILE A 109 -12.25 -19.78 -8.19
C ILE A 109 -11.31 -19.46 -9.35
N SER A 110 -10.70 -18.28 -9.33
CA SER A 110 -9.70 -17.88 -10.33
C SER A 110 -8.80 -16.77 -9.80
N LYS A 111 -7.58 -16.70 -10.33
CA LYS A 111 -6.62 -15.62 -10.13
C LYS A 111 -6.18 -15.10 -11.51
N GLU A 112 -6.54 -13.86 -11.81
CA GLU A 112 -6.24 -13.22 -13.09
C GLU A 112 -5.19 -12.13 -12.87
N GLN A 113 -4.13 -12.09 -13.67
CA GLN A 113 -3.08 -11.06 -13.57
C GLN A 113 -3.45 -9.82 -14.39
N HIS A 114 -3.18 -8.64 -13.84
CA HIS A 114 -3.44 -7.39 -14.55
C HIS A 114 -2.51 -7.29 -15.78
N PRO A 115 -3.04 -6.96 -16.97
CA PRO A 115 -2.26 -7.02 -18.22
C PRO A 115 -1.05 -6.07 -18.24
N LYS A 116 -1.14 -4.94 -17.53
CA LYS A 116 -0.08 -3.91 -17.46
C LYS A 116 0.76 -3.94 -16.18
N PHE A 117 0.26 -4.56 -15.11
CA PHE A 117 0.87 -4.46 -13.78
C PHE A 117 1.12 -5.87 -13.23
N PRO A 118 2.22 -6.54 -13.61
CA PRO A 118 2.60 -7.82 -13.05
C PRO A 118 2.65 -7.75 -11.53
N GLY A 119 2.12 -8.76 -10.85
CA GLY A 119 1.98 -8.74 -9.39
C GLY A 119 0.67 -8.11 -8.88
N LEU A 120 -0.15 -7.47 -9.72
CA LEU A 120 -1.52 -7.08 -9.39
C LEU A 120 -2.50 -8.12 -9.95
N TYR A 121 -3.43 -8.60 -9.12
CA TYR A 121 -4.32 -9.69 -9.49
C TYR A 121 -5.77 -9.39 -9.13
N ASN A 122 -6.70 -9.91 -9.93
CA ASN A 122 -8.11 -10.03 -9.58
C ASN A 122 -8.41 -11.45 -9.14
N ILE A 123 -8.89 -11.62 -7.90
CA ILE A 123 -9.21 -12.93 -7.34
C ILE A 123 -10.73 -13.09 -7.25
N LYS A 124 -11.27 -14.07 -7.98
CA LYS A 124 -12.62 -14.58 -7.78
C LYS A 124 -12.55 -15.69 -6.73
N TYR A 125 -13.41 -15.63 -5.73
CA TYR A 125 -13.37 -16.56 -4.61
C TYR A 125 -14.77 -16.76 -4.01
N LYS A 126 -14.88 -17.80 -3.19
CA LYS A 126 -16.04 -18.12 -2.38
C LYS A 126 -15.63 -18.29 -0.93
N ILE A 127 -16.58 -18.16 -0.02
CA ILE A 127 -16.40 -18.39 1.42
C ILE A 127 -17.50 -19.33 1.93
N PRO A 128 -17.31 -20.01 3.07
CA PRO A 128 -18.39 -20.76 3.71
C PRO A 128 -19.60 -19.87 3.92
N ALA A 129 -20.77 -20.34 3.49
CA ALA A 129 -22.03 -19.71 3.83
C ALA A 129 -22.36 -20.06 5.28
N LEU A 130 -22.73 -19.06 6.09
CA LEU A 130 -23.04 -19.26 7.51
C LEU A 130 -24.56 -19.37 7.71
N THR A 131 -24.97 -20.19 8.68
CA THR A 131 -26.34 -20.36 9.15
C THR A 131 -26.36 -20.38 10.69
N TYR A 132 -27.54 -20.39 11.29
CA TYR A 132 -27.69 -20.63 12.73
C TYR A 132 -27.94 -22.10 13.00
N ASP A 133 -27.26 -22.64 14.02
CA ASP A 133 -27.63 -23.94 14.60
C ASP A 133 -28.88 -23.82 15.48
N LYS A 134 -29.33 -24.96 16.03
CA LYS A 134 -30.49 -25.01 16.94
C LYS A 134 -30.29 -24.22 18.24
N SER A 135 -29.05 -23.91 18.59
CA SER A 135 -28.65 -23.15 19.79
C SER A 135 -28.49 -21.66 19.51
N GLY A 136 -28.68 -21.21 18.26
CA GLY A 136 -28.53 -19.82 17.85
C GLY A 136 -27.09 -19.38 17.56
N ASN A 137 -26.13 -20.31 17.48
CA ASN A 137 -24.75 -20.01 17.11
C ASN A 137 -24.57 -19.97 15.61
N LEU A 138 -23.71 -19.09 15.12
CA LEU A 138 -23.30 -19.07 13.72
C LEU A 138 -22.36 -20.23 13.41
N VAL A 139 -22.78 -21.07 12.48
CA VAL A 139 -22.03 -22.23 12.00
C VAL A 139 -21.98 -22.23 10.48
N SER A 140 -21.06 -23.00 9.89
CA SER A 140 -21.08 -23.24 8.45
C SER A 140 -22.35 -24.00 8.07
N SER A 141 -22.99 -23.58 6.97
CA SER A 141 -24.14 -24.27 6.37
C SER A 141 -23.74 -25.53 5.57
N GLY A 142 -22.44 -25.80 5.43
CA GLY A 142 -21.91 -26.81 4.50
C GLY A 142 -21.93 -26.38 3.03
N GLN A 143 -22.47 -25.20 2.72
CA GLN A 143 -22.47 -24.61 1.38
C GLN A 143 -21.45 -23.48 1.27
N PHE A 144 -21.13 -23.10 0.02
CA PHE A 144 -20.29 -21.96 -0.28
C PHE A 144 -21.08 -20.80 -0.88
N LYS A 145 -20.70 -19.59 -0.50
CA LYS A 145 -21.16 -18.34 -1.10
C LYS A 145 -20.08 -17.76 -2.00
N VAL A 146 -20.35 -17.66 -3.29
CA VAL A 146 -19.49 -16.94 -4.23
C VAL A 146 -19.54 -15.44 -3.94
N ILE A 147 -18.37 -14.82 -3.83
CA ILE A 147 -18.29 -13.38 -3.64
C ILE A 147 -18.47 -12.69 -4.99
N LYS A 148 -19.50 -11.84 -5.07
CA LYS A 148 -19.92 -11.20 -6.32
C LYS A 148 -18.84 -10.28 -6.90
N LEU A 149 -18.15 -9.54 -6.05
CA LEU A 149 -17.09 -8.62 -6.45
C LEU A 149 -15.74 -9.28 -6.19
N PRO A 150 -14.96 -9.58 -7.24
CA PRO A 150 -13.59 -10.06 -7.08
C PRO A 150 -12.77 -9.10 -6.21
N LYS A 151 -11.71 -9.60 -5.59
CA LYS A 151 -10.77 -8.74 -4.86
C LYS A 151 -9.53 -8.48 -5.71
N THR A 152 -9.21 -7.21 -5.89
CA THR A 152 -7.91 -6.79 -6.40
C THR A 152 -6.87 -6.87 -5.27
N VAL A 153 -5.80 -7.64 -5.47
CA VAL A 153 -4.68 -7.74 -4.53
C VAL A 153 -3.35 -7.52 -5.22
N TYR A 154 -2.35 -7.03 -4.49
CA TYR A 154 -0.97 -6.93 -4.94
C TYR A 154 -0.10 -8.00 -4.27
N ASP A 155 0.88 -8.51 -5.00
CA ASP A 155 1.89 -9.44 -4.50
C ASP A 155 2.98 -8.67 -3.75
N PRO A 156 3.16 -8.87 -2.43
CA PRO A 156 4.17 -8.17 -1.65
C PRO A 156 5.61 -8.45 -2.08
N LYS A 157 5.84 -9.52 -2.87
CA LYS A 157 7.15 -9.82 -3.46
C LYS A 157 7.48 -8.95 -4.66
N VAL A 158 6.47 -8.33 -5.28
CA VAL A 158 6.61 -7.43 -6.43
C VAL A 158 6.46 -5.97 -6.01
N TYR A 159 5.50 -5.69 -5.14
CA TYR A 159 5.22 -4.34 -4.64
C TYR A 159 5.25 -4.31 -3.12
N LEU A 160 6.10 -3.48 -2.54
CA LEU A 160 6.11 -3.26 -1.09
C LEU A 160 4.86 -2.50 -0.66
N ASP A 161 4.35 -2.77 0.55
CA ASP A 161 3.18 -2.09 1.12
C ASP A 161 3.30 -0.56 1.04
N GLN A 162 4.48 -0.02 1.39
CA GLN A 162 4.77 1.42 1.33
C GLN A 162 4.65 2.00 -0.09
N GLN A 163 4.97 1.24 -1.13
CA GLN A 163 4.82 1.68 -2.52
C GLN A 163 3.34 1.77 -2.90
N ILE A 164 2.54 0.78 -2.54
CA ILE A 164 1.10 0.78 -2.83
C ILE A 164 0.39 1.88 -2.04
N ILE A 165 0.77 2.10 -0.77
CA ILE A 165 0.28 3.24 0.03
C ILE A 165 0.61 4.56 -0.66
N GLN A 166 1.86 4.75 -1.06
CA GLN A 166 2.30 5.98 -1.70
C GLN A 166 1.55 6.23 -3.01
N TRP A 167 1.45 5.22 -3.88
CA TRP A 167 0.73 5.33 -5.14
C TRP A 167 -0.77 5.56 -4.94
N GLY A 168 -1.38 4.93 -3.94
CA GLY A 168 -2.78 5.19 -3.61
C GLY A 168 -3.00 6.63 -3.15
N LYS A 169 -2.12 7.17 -2.30
CA LYS A 169 -2.19 8.60 -1.89
C LYS A 169 -1.99 9.55 -3.07
N GLU A 170 -1.06 9.24 -3.98
CA GLU A 170 -0.87 10.00 -5.22
C GLU A 170 -2.13 9.96 -6.10
N ALA A 171 -2.70 8.77 -6.31
CA ALA A 171 -3.91 8.57 -7.10
C ALA A 171 -5.12 9.29 -6.50
N MET A 172 -5.27 9.32 -5.18
CA MET A 172 -6.36 10.06 -4.55
C MET A 172 -6.23 11.56 -4.81
N ARG A 173 -5.03 12.14 -4.64
CA ARG A 173 -4.79 13.57 -4.94
C ARG A 173 -5.12 13.89 -6.38
N GLU A 174 -4.56 13.11 -7.30
CA GLU A 174 -4.79 13.28 -8.73
C GLU A 174 -6.28 13.13 -9.10
N GLY A 175 -6.99 12.18 -8.50
CA GLY A 175 -8.42 11.98 -8.73
C GLY A 175 -9.27 13.14 -8.22
N ILE A 176 -8.92 13.76 -7.08
CA ILE A 176 -9.59 14.96 -6.58
C ILE A 176 -9.30 16.16 -7.47
N ASP A 177 -8.03 16.40 -7.82
CA ASP A 177 -7.61 17.52 -8.66
C ASP A 177 -8.25 17.44 -10.06
N ALA A 178 -8.42 16.21 -10.58
CA ALA A 178 -9.12 15.94 -11.83
C ALA A 178 -10.66 15.91 -11.71
N ASN A 179 -11.22 16.27 -10.55
CA ASN A 179 -12.66 16.25 -10.25
C ASN A 179 -13.36 14.90 -10.55
N ARG A 180 -12.66 13.78 -10.32
CA ARG A 180 -13.19 12.41 -10.50
C ARG A 180 -13.78 11.87 -9.20
N ILE A 181 -14.76 12.60 -8.67
CA ILE A 181 -15.49 12.23 -7.46
C ILE A 181 -16.95 11.95 -7.82
N LYS A 182 -17.43 10.72 -7.60
CA LYS A 182 -18.81 10.33 -7.85
C LYS A 182 -19.37 9.56 -6.66
N ARG A 183 -20.49 10.02 -6.10
CA ARG A 183 -21.20 9.36 -4.98
C ARG A 183 -20.28 9.03 -3.79
N GLY A 184 -19.39 9.97 -3.46
CA GLY A 184 -18.40 9.83 -2.38
C GLY A 184 -17.24 8.86 -2.68
N VAL A 185 -17.06 8.47 -3.94
CA VAL A 185 -15.92 7.67 -4.40
C VAL A 185 -15.02 8.52 -5.29
N VAL A 186 -13.72 8.52 -5.00
CA VAL A 186 -12.68 9.14 -5.81
C VAL A 186 -12.04 8.06 -6.67
N GLU A 187 -11.88 8.31 -7.96
CA GLU A 187 -11.05 7.48 -8.84
C GLU A 187 -9.86 8.26 -9.36
N GLY A 188 -8.67 7.70 -9.23
CA GLY A 188 -7.47 8.33 -9.76
C GLY A 188 -6.37 7.37 -10.13
N TYR A 189 -5.29 7.94 -10.63
CA TYR A 189 -4.14 7.21 -11.14
C TYR A 189 -2.87 7.71 -10.46
N SER A 190 -2.04 6.78 -10.01
CA SER A 190 -0.69 7.09 -9.55
C SER A 190 0.21 7.47 -10.74
N ARG A 191 1.41 7.98 -10.46
CA ARG A 191 2.34 8.41 -11.53
C ARG A 191 2.77 7.29 -12.49
N ASN A 192 2.78 6.04 -12.03
CA ASN A 192 3.04 4.87 -12.89
C ASN A 192 1.78 4.38 -13.65
N GLY A 193 0.65 5.09 -13.50
CA GLY A 193 -0.61 4.82 -14.17
C GLY A 193 -1.45 3.72 -13.54
N MET A 194 -1.12 3.23 -12.33
CA MET A 194 -1.95 2.27 -11.62
C MET A 194 -3.22 2.96 -11.11
N LYS A 195 -4.38 2.35 -11.36
CA LYS A 195 -5.67 2.91 -10.96
C LYS A 195 -5.97 2.56 -9.50
N PHE A 196 -6.48 3.54 -8.76
CA PHE A 196 -7.03 3.35 -7.41
C PHE A 196 -8.43 3.93 -7.32
N ALA A 197 -9.23 3.34 -6.44
CA ALA A 197 -10.49 3.90 -5.98
C ALA A 197 -10.42 4.13 -4.47
N GLY A 198 -11.00 5.23 -4.00
CA GLY A 198 -11.11 5.53 -2.57
C GLY A 198 -12.47 6.09 -2.20
N ARG A 199 -12.83 5.96 -0.93
CA ARG A 199 -14.10 6.46 -0.40
C ARG A 199 -13.85 7.63 0.54
N LEU A 200 -14.61 8.70 0.36
CA LEU A 200 -14.64 9.82 1.29
C LEU A 200 -15.47 9.46 2.52
N SER A 201 -15.04 9.91 3.69
CA SER A 201 -15.88 9.96 4.88
C SER A 201 -16.80 11.18 4.86
N ASP A 202 -17.75 11.23 5.79
CA ASP A 202 -18.68 12.35 5.94
C ASP A 202 -17.96 13.68 6.27
N LYS A 203 -16.71 13.60 6.77
CA LYS A 203 -15.83 14.75 7.03
C LYS A 203 -15.04 15.19 5.79
N GLY A 204 -15.19 14.50 4.66
CA GLY A 204 -14.47 14.77 3.42
C GLY A 204 -13.01 14.28 3.41
N LYS A 205 -12.62 13.40 4.36
CA LYS A 205 -11.30 12.75 4.38
C LYS A 205 -11.34 11.48 3.54
N ILE A 206 -10.20 11.04 3.02
CA ILE A 206 -10.10 9.71 2.39
C ILE A 206 -10.12 8.66 3.50
N LYS A 207 -11.20 7.88 3.58
CA LYS A 207 -11.43 6.84 4.59
C LYS A 207 -10.71 5.54 4.25
N ILE A 208 -10.78 5.11 3.00
CA ILE A 208 -10.09 3.94 2.45
C ILE A 208 -9.72 4.20 1.00
N PHE A 209 -8.68 3.54 0.51
CA PHE A 209 -8.42 3.38 -0.91
C PHE A 209 -7.86 1.99 -1.20
N TYR A 210 -7.93 1.56 -2.45
CA TYR A 210 -7.40 0.28 -2.90
C TYR A 210 -7.09 0.29 -4.40
N PRO A 211 -6.13 -0.53 -4.87
CA PRO A 211 -5.88 -0.67 -6.29
C PRO A 211 -7.08 -1.30 -6.98
N VAL A 212 -7.31 -0.90 -8.23
CA VAL A 212 -8.39 -1.41 -9.09
C VAL A 212 -7.79 -2.21 -10.23
N PHE A 213 -8.35 -3.38 -10.51
CA PHE A 213 -7.99 -4.22 -11.65
C PHE A 213 -8.61 -3.70 -12.95
#